data_AF-A0A2M6Z7L7-F1
#
_entry.id   AF-A0A2M6Z7L7-F1
#
_cell.length_a   1.000
_cell.length_b   1.000
_cell.length_c   1.000
_cell.angle_alpha   90.00
_cell.angle_beta   90.00
_cell.angle_gamma   90.00
#
_symmetry.space_group_name_H-M   'P 1'
#
loop_
_entity.id
_entity.type
_entity.pdbx_description
1 polymer ?
#
loop_
_entity_poly.entity_id
_entity_poly.type
_entity_poly.pdbx_seq_one_letter_code
_entity_poly.pdbx_strand_id
1 'polypeptide(L)'
;MTDTASEIIVALLGTKRTVDEWGDLLERECNCKTIRITALKFERLPSDALDNALLNIEKYSDVIITSKETVSIIGERIKELEISKERFKKVSVFAIGNKTAKCLDELNVFSKIRVPKNFTAEGLLQEIGEPANRRFLLPRALHARDLLEKKLGKSLDVIHIYRTELCDISCLFDEIERIDYVVVGSSRIAAHFVQELE
;
A
#
# COMPACT_ATOMS: atom_id res chain seq x y z
N MET A 1 28.45 23.89 35.32
CA MET A 1 27.32 24.13 34.41
C MET A 1 27.17 22.87 33.58
N THR A 2 26.25 22.00 33.97
CA THR A 2 25.88 20.83 33.17
C THR A 2 25.17 21.37 31.93
N ASP A 3 25.79 21.17 30.78
CA ASP A 3 25.20 21.44 29.48
C ASP A 3 23.95 20.56 29.36
N THR A 4 22.78 21.11 29.68
CA THR A 4 21.50 20.46 29.40
C THR A 4 21.35 20.49 27.89
N ALA A 5 21.89 19.47 27.22
CA ALA A 5 21.59 19.22 25.82
C ALA A 5 20.07 19.26 25.68
N SER A 6 19.57 20.22 24.90
CA SER A 6 18.15 20.34 24.61
C SER A 6 17.65 19.01 24.05
N GLU A 7 16.63 18.44 24.69
CA GLU A 7 15.99 17.20 24.23
C GLU A 7 15.45 17.40 22.82
N ILE A 8 15.95 16.64 21.84
CA ILE A 8 15.48 16.71 20.46
C ILE A 8 14.04 16.18 20.39
N ILE A 9 13.13 16.93 19.77
CA ILE A 9 11.73 16.57 19.56
C ILE A 9 11.47 16.29 18.09
N VAL A 10 10.99 15.08 17.80
CA VAL A 10 10.69 14.62 16.43
C VAL A 10 9.19 14.36 16.29
N ALA A 11 8.53 15.05 15.38
CA ALA A 11 7.15 14.74 14.97
C ALA A 11 7.12 13.68 13.87
N LEU A 12 6.35 12.62 14.07
CA LEU A 12 6.15 11.53 13.12
C LEU A 12 4.73 11.57 12.59
N LEU A 13 4.58 11.74 11.27
CA LEU A 13 3.29 11.75 10.60
C LEU A 13 3.19 10.51 9.69
N GLY A 14 2.28 9.60 10.03
CA GLY A 14 2.20 8.31 9.34
C GLY A 14 0.89 7.58 9.57
N THR A 15 0.86 6.31 9.17
CA THR A 15 -0.16 5.39 9.69
C THR A 15 0.12 5.09 11.17
N LYS A 16 -0.89 4.64 11.93
CA LYS A 16 -0.72 4.25 13.34
C LYS A 16 0.47 3.31 13.52
N ARG A 17 0.55 2.28 12.67
CA ARG A 17 1.68 1.34 12.63
C ARG A 17 3.03 2.05 12.42
N THR A 18 3.11 2.94 11.43
CA THR A 18 4.36 3.65 11.10
C THR A 18 4.85 4.52 12.24
N VAL A 19 3.96 5.32 12.85
CA VAL A 19 4.36 6.24 13.91
C VAL A 19 4.72 5.51 15.20
N ASP A 20 4.13 4.34 15.46
CA ASP A 20 4.52 3.48 16.57
C ASP A 20 5.88 2.81 16.31
N GLU A 21 6.05 2.12 15.16
CA GLU A 21 7.29 1.42 14.82
C GLU A 21 8.50 2.37 14.75
N TRP A 22 8.34 3.54 14.14
CA TRP A 22 9.43 4.51 14.02
C TRP A 22 9.63 5.32 15.29
N GLY A 23 8.56 5.59 16.04
CA GLY A 23 8.64 6.28 17.32
C GLY A 23 9.47 5.51 18.32
N ASP A 24 9.17 4.22 18.49
CA ASP A 24 9.91 3.35 19.40
C ASP A 24 11.39 3.21 18.99
N LEU A 25 11.66 3.17 17.67
CA LEU A 25 13.02 3.10 17.16
C LEU A 25 13.81 4.38 17.43
N LEU A 26 13.22 5.56 17.17
CA LEU A 26 13.89 6.85 17.36
C LEU A 26 14.14 7.15 18.85
N GLU A 27 13.18 6.85 19.71
CA GLU A 27 13.36 7.01 21.16
C GLU A 27 14.50 6.12 21.68
N ARG A 28 14.56 4.87 21.21
CA ARG A 28 15.58 3.90 21.64
C ARG A 28 16.97 4.20 21.10
N GLU A 29 17.09 4.54 19.82
CA GLU A 29 18.38 4.64 19.13
C GLU A 29 18.94 6.07 19.10
N CYS A 30 18.10 7.09 19.24
CA CYS A 30 18.50 8.50 19.03
C CYS A 30 18.35 9.38 20.28
N ASN A 31 17.86 8.84 21.40
CA ASN A 31 17.63 9.59 22.64
C ASN A 31 16.86 10.90 22.39
N CYS A 32 15.77 10.81 21.66
CA CYS A 32 14.89 11.91 21.31
C CYS A 32 13.47 11.63 21.81
N LYS A 33 12.65 12.67 21.93
CA LYS A 33 11.23 12.57 22.24
C LYS A 33 10.42 12.55 20.95
N THR A 34 9.40 11.70 20.86
CA THR A 34 8.55 11.65 19.67
C THR A 34 7.13 12.18 19.92
N ILE A 35 6.63 12.94 18.95
CA ILE A 35 5.21 13.31 18.84
C ILE A 35 4.62 12.48 17.70
N ARG A 36 3.72 11.56 18.03
CA ARG A 36 3.22 10.54 17.09
C ARG A 36 1.83 10.90 16.59
N ILE A 37 1.72 11.30 15.33
CA ILE A 37 0.46 11.74 14.72
C ILE A 37 0.03 10.76 13.64
N THR A 38 -1.14 10.14 13.84
CA THR A 38 -1.75 9.30 12.81
C THR A 38 -2.37 10.20 11.73
N ALA A 39 -1.56 10.57 10.75
CA ALA A 39 -1.92 11.45 9.63
C ALA A 39 -2.58 10.70 8.45
N LEU A 40 -2.61 9.37 8.49
CA LEU A 40 -3.23 8.55 7.45
C LEU A 40 -3.90 7.31 8.05
N LYS A 41 -5.20 7.14 7.80
CA LYS A 41 -5.96 5.95 8.21
C LYS A 41 -6.18 5.02 7.04
N PHE A 42 -6.14 3.73 7.32
CA PHE A 42 -6.44 2.66 6.37
C PHE A 42 -7.83 2.12 6.67
N GLU A 43 -8.66 2.00 5.65
CA GLU A 43 -10.02 1.46 5.76
C GLU A 43 -10.28 0.45 4.65
N ARG A 44 -10.81 -0.72 5.00
CA ARG A 44 -11.24 -1.71 4.02
C ARG A 44 -12.55 -1.30 3.40
N LEU A 45 -12.68 -1.56 2.10
CA LEU A 45 -13.94 -1.40 1.39
C LEU A 45 -14.73 -2.73 1.40
N PRO A 46 -16.04 -2.70 1.12
CA PRO A 46 -16.83 -3.92 0.98
C PRO A 46 -16.19 -4.93 0.02
N SER A 47 -16.18 -6.20 0.41
CA SER A 47 -15.42 -7.23 -0.31
C SER A 47 -16.20 -7.92 -1.43
N ASP A 48 -17.50 -7.68 -1.59
CA ASP A 48 -18.37 -8.46 -2.49
C ASP A 48 -17.82 -8.55 -3.91
N ALA A 49 -17.29 -7.45 -4.45
CA ALA A 49 -16.68 -7.43 -5.79
C ALA A 49 -15.40 -8.28 -5.84
N LEU A 50 -14.54 -8.15 -4.82
CA LEU A 50 -13.31 -8.94 -4.71
C LEU A 50 -13.64 -10.43 -4.56
N ASP A 51 -14.60 -10.77 -3.71
CA ASP A 51 -15.01 -12.15 -3.44
C ASP A 51 -15.53 -12.81 -4.71
N ASN A 52 -16.43 -12.12 -5.43
CA ASN A 52 -16.91 -12.59 -6.72
C ASN A 52 -15.78 -12.77 -7.75
N ALA A 53 -14.78 -11.88 -7.75
CA ALA A 53 -13.62 -12.02 -8.64
C ALA A 53 -12.73 -13.20 -8.25
N LEU A 54 -12.49 -13.44 -6.96
CA LEU A 54 -11.70 -14.58 -6.46
C LEU A 54 -12.42 -15.91 -6.70
N LEU A 55 -13.73 -15.96 -6.49
CA LEU A 55 -14.59 -17.11 -6.82
C LEU A 55 -14.72 -17.35 -8.33
N ASN A 56 -14.26 -16.43 -9.17
CA ASN A 56 -14.23 -16.60 -10.63
C ASN A 56 -12.84 -16.34 -11.20
N ILE A 57 -11.79 -16.60 -10.40
CA ILE A 57 -10.41 -16.18 -10.73
C ILE A 57 -9.90 -16.76 -12.06
N GLU A 58 -10.41 -17.93 -12.46
CA GLU A 58 -10.05 -18.63 -13.70
C GLU A 58 -10.43 -17.86 -14.98
N LYS A 59 -11.30 -16.84 -14.89
CA LYS A 59 -11.61 -15.96 -16.02
C LYS A 59 -10.49 -14.98 -16.35
N TYR A 60 -9.51 -14.82 -15.44
CA TYR A 60 -8.38 -13.91 -15.60
C TYR A 60 -7.14 -14.67 -16.02
N SER A 61 -6.39 -14.09 -16.95
CA SER A 61 -5.05 -14.57 -17.32
C SER A 61 -4.05 -14.18 -16.24
N ASP A 62 -4.19 -12.96 -15.71
CA ASP A 62 -3.24 -12.36 -14.79
C ASP A 62 -3.94 -11.53 -13.70
N VAL A 63 -3.40 -11.57 -12.49
CA VAL A 63 -3.72 -10.63 -11.41
C VAL A 63 -2.57 -9.64 -11.27
N ILE A 64 -2.86 -8.35 -11.16
CA ILE A 64 -1.85 -7.32 -10.94
C ILE A 64 -1.98 -6.84 -9.49
N ILE A 65 -0.90 -6.94 -8.72
CA ILE A 65 -0.85 -6.57 -7.31
C ILE A 65 0.25 -5.53 -7.10
N THR A 66 -0.15 -4.38 -6.57
CA THR A 66 0.72 -3.21 -6.48
C THR A 66 1.21 -2.92 -5.06
N SER A 67 0.68 -3.61 -4.04
CA SER A 67 1.00 -3.36 -2.63
C SER A 67 0.88 -4.61 -1.78
N LYS A 68 1.63 -4.65 -0.66
CA LYS A 68 1.54 -5.74 0.33
C LYS A 68 0.18 -5.77 1.02
N GLU A 69 -0.46 -4.61 1.19
CA GLU A 69 -1.79 -4.48 1.80
C GLU A 69 -2.83 -5.24 0.96
N THR A 70 -2.72 -5.17 -0.37
CA THR A 70 -3.56 -5.93 -1.29
C THR A 70 -3.37 -7.44 -1.12
N VAL A 71 -2.12 -7.89 -0.95
CA VAL A 71 -1.82 -9.32 -0.71
C VAL A 71 -2.48 -9.82 0.57
N SER A 72 -2.38 -9.04 1.66
CA SER A 72 -3.01 -9.37 2.95
C SER A 72 -4.53 -9.53 2.80
N ILE A 73 -5.20 -8.55 2.18
CA ILE A 73 -6.65 -8.59 1.97
C ILE A 73 -7.05 -9.80 1.14
N ILE A 74 -6.37 -10.06 0.02
CA ILE A 74 -6.66 -11.22 -0.84
C ILE A 74 -6.46 -12.52 -0.06
N GLY A 75 -5.37 -12.65 0.68
CA GLY A 75 -5.07 -13.86 1.46
C GLY A 75 -6.12 -14.15 2.52
N GLU A 76 -6.58 -13.11 3.23
CA GLU A 76 -7.67 -13.23 4.20
C GLU A 76 -8.97 -13.66 3.53
N ARG A 77 -9.35 -13.04 2.41
CA ARG A 77 -10.58 -13.42 1.68
C ARG A 77 -10.52 -14.83 1.11
N ILE A 78 -9.38 -15.26 0.58
CA ILE A 78 -9.19 -16.65 0.11
C ILE A 78 -9.41 -17.65 1.26
N LYS A 79 -8.89 -17.34 2.44
CA LYS A 79 -9.05 -18.17 3.64
C LYS A 79 -10.50 -18.19 4.11
N GLU A 80 -11.14 -17.03 4.22
CA GLU A 80 -12.52 -16.89 4.70
C GLU A 80 -13.56 -17.53 3.76
N LEU A 81 -13.31 -17.49 2.44
CA LEU A 81 -14.15 -18.11 1.41
C LEU A 81 -13.76 -19.57 1.12
N GLU A 82 -12.75 -20.11 1.80
CA GLU A 82 -12.23 -21.47 1.62
C GLU A 82 -11.88 -21.80 0.15
N ILE A 83 -11.33 -20.83 -0.58
CA ILE A 83 -11.04 -21.01 -2.02
C ILE A 83 -9.82 -21.91 -2.19
N SER A 84 -10.02 -23.01 -2.91
CA SER A 84 -8.91 -23.92 -3.25
C SER A 84 -7.85 -23.25 -4.11
N LYS A 85 -6.58 -23.35 -3.68
CA LYS A 85 -5.39 -22.88 -4.43
C LYS A 85 -5.31 -23.44 -5.85
N GLU A 86 -5.94 -24.59 -6.10
CA GLU A 86 -6.00 -25.25 -7.40
C GLU A 86 -6.57 -24.34 -8.50
N ARG A 87 -7.49 -23.44 -8.14
CA ARG A 87 -8.12 -22.49 -9.07
C ARG A 87 -7.15 -21.43 -9.59
N PHE A 88 -6.05 -21.20 -8.88
CA PHE A 88 -5.03 -20.22 -9.25
C PHE A 88 -3.94 -20.83 -10.14
N LYS A 89 -3.91 -22.15 -10.38
CA LYS A 89 -2.84 -22.84 -11.12
C LYS A 89 -2.55 -22.29 -12.52
N LYS A 90 -3.60 -21.83 -13.21
CA LYS A 90 -3.50 -21.26 -14.56
C LYS A 90 -3.33 -19.74 -14.56
N VAL A 91 -3.58 -19.09 -13.43
CA VAL A 91 -3.55 -17.64 -13.27
C VAL A 91 -2.15 -17.21 -12.89
N SER A 92 -1.59 -16.25 -13.61
CA SER A 92 -0.31 -15.64 -13.26
C SER A 92 -0.53 -14.40 -12.40
N VAL A 93 0.47 -13.96 -11.65
CA VAL A 93 0.39 -12.73 -10.88
C VAL A 93 1.60 -11.84 -11.16
N PHE A 94 1.33 -10.57 -11.43
CA PHE A 94 2.35 -9.53 -11.48
C PHE A 94 2.39 -8.81 -10.15
N ALA A 95 3.49 -9.00 -9.43
CA ALA A 95 3.82 -8.22 -8.25
C ALA A 95 4.65 -7.02 -8.70
N ILE A 96 4.11 -5.80 -8.58
CA ILE A 96 4.83 -4.61 -9.06
C ILE A 96 6.15 -4.42 -8.28
N GLY A 97 6.21 -4.73 -6.99
CA GLY A 97 7.45 -4.58 -6.21
C GLY A 97 7.93 -5.85 -5.53
N ASN A 98 9.24 -5.96 -5.28
CA ASN A 98 9.87 -7.11 -4.61
C ASN A 98 9.25 -7.43 -3.23
N LYS A 99 8.91 -6.41 -2.44
CA LYS A 99 8.22 -6.62 -1.15
C LYS A 99 6.85 -7.27 -1.33
N THR A 100 6.14 -6.93 -2.41
CA THR A 100 4.84 -7.53 -2.74
C THR A 100 5.03 -8.97 -3.22
N ALA A 101 6.05 -9.23 -4.04
CA ALA A 101 6.38 -10.58 -4.50
C ALA A 101 6.67 -11.52 -3.33
N LYS A 102 7.48 -11.06 -2.37
CA LYS A 102 7.76 -11.82 -1.14
C LYS A 102 6.49 -12.16 -0.36
N CYS A 103 5.58 -11.21 -0.16
CA CYS A 103 4.32 -11.49 0.51
C CYS A 103 3.44 -12.50 -0.27
N LEU A 104 3.51 -12.50 -1.61
CA LEU A 104 2.79 -13.46 -2.45
C LEU A 104 3.39 -14.86 -2.36
N ASP A 105 4.72 -14.96 -2.30
CA ASP A 105 5.42 -16.23 -2.06
C ASP A 105 5.01 -16.81 -0.69
N GLU A 106 4.98 -15.97 0.35
CA GLU A 106 4.53 -16.34 1.70
C GLU A 106 3.06 -16.77 1.73
N LEU A 107 2.20 -16.13 0.93
CA LEU A 107 0.80 -16.51 0.79
C LEU A 107 0.64 -17.91 0.13
N ASN A 108 1.59 -18.32 -0.71
CA ASN A 108 1.68 -19.66 -1.32
C ASN A 108 0.39 -20.10 -2.06
N VAL A 109 -0.30 -19.15 -2.69
CA VAL A 109 -1.50 -19.40 -3.51
C VAL A 109 -1.18 -19.39 -5.00
N PHE A 110 -0.39 -18.40 -5.46
CA PHE A 110 -0.06 -18.23 -6.87
C PHE A 110 1.22 -18.97 -7.20
N SER A 111 1.20 -19.83 -8.23
CA SER A 111 2.37 -20.59 -8.66
C SER A 111 3.26 -19.86 -9.66
N LYS A 112 2.79 -18.74 -10.22
CA LYS A 112 3.46 -17.98 -11.29
C LYS A 112 3.55 -16.50 -10.93
N ILE A 113 4.46 -16.16 -10.03
CA ILE A 113 4.73 -14.78 -9.61
C ILE A 113 5.79 -14.17 -10.52
N ARG A 114 5.48 -13.01 -11.09
CA ARG A 114 6.37 -12.23 -11.96
C ARG A 114 6.55 -10.83 -11.41
N VAL A 115 7.76 -10.29 -11.55
CA VAL A 115 8.09 -8.94 -11.12
C VAL A 115 8.63 -8.16 -12.33
N PRO A 116 8.05 -6.99 -12.67
CA PRO A 116 8.51 -6.22 -13.81
C PRO A 116 9.93 -5.67 -13.60
N LYS A 117 10.72 -5.54 -14.68
CA LYS A 117 12.15 -5.12 -14.64
C LYS A 117 12.46 -3.85 -13.84
N ASN A 118 11.52 -2.91 -13.75
CA ASN A 118 11.71 -1.62 -13.06
C ASN A 118 10.80 -1.44 -11.84
N PHE A 119 10.06 -2.47 -11.43
CA PHE A 119 9.10 -2.39 -10.34
C PHE A 119 8.03 -1.29 -10.50
N THR A 120 7.65 -0.99 -11.75
CA THR A 120 6.69 0.08 -12.08
C THR A 120 5.54 -0.42 -12.94
N ALA A 121 4.43 0.33 -12.93
CA ALA A 121 3.30 0.08 -13.83
C ALA A 121 3.70 0.26 -15.31
N GLU A 122 4.58 1.22 -15.59
CA GLU A 122 5.16 1.47 -16.90
C GLU A 122 5.97 0.25 -17.38
N GLY A 123 6.83 -0.31 -16.51
CA GLY A 123 7.60 -1.52 -16.83
C GLY A 123 6.70 -2.72 -17.08
N LEU A 124 5.63 -2.88 -16.29
CA LEU A 124 4.64 -3.92 -16.52
C LEU A 124 3.98 -3.79 -17.91
N LEU A 125 3.59 -2.57 -18.30
CA LEU A 125 2.96 -2.34 -19.61
C LEU A 125 3.89 -2.68 -20.78
N GLN A 126 5.19 -2.41 -20.64
CA GLN A 126 6.19 -2.81 -21.63
C GLN A 126 6.30 -4.34 -21.76
N GLU A 127 6.18 -5.07 -20.64
CA GLU A 127 6.21 -6.54 -20.64
C GLU A 127 4.90 -7.19 -21.13
N ILE A 128 3.76 -6.56 -20.87
CA ILE A 128 2.45 -7.06 -21.34
C ILE A 128 2.32 -6.90 -22.86
N GLY A 129 2.77 -5.78 -23.43
CA GLY A 129 2.54 -5.46 -24.84
C GLY A 129 1.05 -5.26 -25.15
N GLU A 130 0.58 -5.77 -26.29
CA GLU A 130 -0.84 -5.74 -26.64
C GLU A 130 -1.64 -6.82 -25.88
N PRO A 131 -2.75 -6.47 -25.20
CA PRO A 131 -3.48 -7.40 -24.33
C PRO A 131 -4.45 -8.34 -25.07
N ALA A 132 -4.23 -8.65 -26.35
CA ALA A 132 -5.19 -9.40 -27.16
C ALA A 132 -5.55 -10.75 -26.51
N ASN A 133 -6.84 -10.92 -26.16
CA ASN A 133 -7.43 -12.07 -25.45
C ASN A 133 -7.01 -12.29 -23.98
N ARG A 134 -6.29 -11.34 -23.37
CA ARG A 134 -5.97 -11.40 -21.93
C ARG A 134 -6.98 -10.58 -21.13
N ARG A 135 -7.37 -11.13 -19.98
CA ARG A 135 -8.16 -10.41 -18.97
C ARG A 135 -7.36 -10.31 -17.68
N PHE A 136 -7.32 -9.12 -17.12
CA PHE A 136 -6.53 -8.76 -15.96
C PHE A 136 -7.45 -8.39 -14.80
N LEU A 137 -7.09 -8.79 -13.59
CA LEU A 137 -7.70 -8.34 -12.35
C LEU A 137 -6.74 -7.39 -11.64
N LEU A 138 -7.20 -6.20 -11.24
CA LEU A 138 -6.43 -5.24 -10.44
C LEU A 138 -7.20 -4.86 -9.17
N PRO A 139 -6.99 -5.61 -8.06
CA PRO A 139 -7.41 -5.20 -6.74
C PRO A 139 -6.46 -4.11 -6.25
N ARG A 140 -6.96 -2.94 -5.84
CA ARG A 140 -6.11 -1.79 -5.46
C ARG A 140 -6.76 -0.84 -4.46
N ALA A 141 -5.97 0.14 -4.01
CA ALA A 141 -6.47 1.29 -3.25
C ALA A 141 -7.36 2.20 -4.12
N LEU A 142 -8.38 2.80 -3.52
CA LEU A 142 -9.29 3.77 -4.18
C LEU A 142 -8.56 4.99 -4.78
N HIS A 143 -7.56 5.54 -4.08
CA HIS A 143 -6.88 6.78 -4.48
C HIS A 143 -5.50 6.54 -5.11
N ALA A 144 -5.40 5.59 -6.03
CA ALA A 144 -4.13 5.24 -6.65
C ALA A 144 -4.09 5.59 -8.15
N ARG A 145 -2.87 5.80 -8.69
CA ARG A 145 -2.63 6.27 -10.06
C ARG A 145 -3.32 5.41 -11.13
N ASP A 146 -3.96 6.03 -12.10
CA ASP A 146 -4.85 5.37 -13.05
C ASP A 146 -4.21 4.88 -14.37
N LEU A 147 -2.88 4.77 -14.40
CA LEU A 147 -2.13 4.47 -15.62
C LEU A 147 -2.51 3.11 -16.24
N LEU A 148 -2.68 2.07 -15.42
CA LEU A 148 -3.03 0.73 -15.90
C LEU A 148 -4.45 0.70 -16.48
N GLU A 149 -5.39 1.41 -15.87
CA GLU A 149 -6.76 1.55 -16.39
C GLU A 149 -6.75 2.20 -17.78
N LYS A 150 -6.02 3.32 -17.91
CA LYS A 150 -5.93 4.06 -19.17
C LYS A 150 -5.30 3.24 -20.31
N LYS A 151 -4.40 2.30 -19.99
CA LYS A 151 -3.64 1.54 -21.00
C LYS A 151 -4.22 0.17 -21.31
N LEU A 152 -4.81 -0.52 -20.34
CA LEU A 152 -5.41 -1.85 -20.53
C LEU A 152 -6.92 -1.80 -20.81
N GLY A 153 -7.60 -0.71 -20.42
CA GLY A 153 -9.00 -0.46 -20.75
C GLY A 153 -9.92 -1.65 -20.44
N LYS A 154 -10.67 -2.11 -21.44
CA LYS A 154 -11.66 -3.20 -21.31
C LYS A 154 -11.07 -4.55 -20.90
N SER A 155 -9.76 -4.75 -21.03
CA SER A 155 -9.08 -5.96 -20.59
C SER A 155 -8.83 -5.99 -19.08
N LEU A 156 -9.09 -4.91 -18.35
CA LEU A 156 -8.78 -4.77 -16.92
C LEU A 156 -10.06 -4.61 -16.09
N ASP A 157 -10.32 -5.57 -15.20
CA ASP A 157 -11.31 -5.42 -14.13
C ASP A 157 -10.61 -4.81 -12.91
N VAL A 158 -11.01 -3.59 -12.54
CA VAL A 158 -10.47 -2.88 -11.35
C VAL A 158 -11.43 -3.04 -10.18
N ILE A 159 -10.87 -3.38 -9.02
CA ILE A 159 -11.64 -3.51 -7.78
C ILE A 159 -10.96 -2.71 -6.70
N HIS A 160 -11.66 -1.72 -6.16
CA HIS A 160 -11.19 -0.98 -5.00
C HIS A 160 -11.48 -1.80 -3.74
N ILE A 161 -10.42 -2.12 -3.00
CA ILE A 161 -10.50 -3.05 -1.85
C ILE A 161 -10.14 -2.38 -0.52
N TYR A 162 -9.51 -1.20 -0.59
CA TYR A 162 -9.28 -0.34 0.56
C TYR A 162 -9.16 1.11 0.11
N ARG A 163 -9.27 2.03 1.06
CA ARG A 163 -8.94 3.44 0.89
C ARG A 163 -8.01 3.90 1.99
N THR A 164 -7.35 5.02 1.73
CA THR A 164 -6.54 5.69 2.74
C THR A 164 -6.97 7.14 2.84
N GLU A 165 -7.38 7.52 4.04
CA GLU A 165 -7.91 8.84 4.35
C GLU A 165 -6.87 9.65 5.12
N LEU A 166 -6.62 10.87 4.67
CA LEU A 166 -5.82 11.82 5.43
C LEU A 166 -6.58 12.18 6.69
N CYS A 167 -5.85 12.29 7.79
CA CYS A 167 -6.41 12.71 9.07
C CYS A 167 -5.99 14.14 9.35
N ASP A 168 -6.83 14.84 10.12
CA ASP A 168 -6.49 16.14 10.66
C ASP A 168 -5.18 16.06 11.47
N ILE A 169 -4.27 16.98 11.13
CA ILE A 169 -2.96 17.16 11.76
C ILE A 169 -2.83 18.53 12.43
N SER A 170 -3.93 19.29 12.56
CA SER A 170 -3.96 20.65 13.13
C SER A 170 -3.29 20.74 14.49
N CYS A 171 -3.46 19.74 15.35
CA CYS A 171 -2.84 19.66 16.68
C CYS A 171 -1.30 19.68 16.67
N LEU A 172 -0.67 19.37 15.53
CA LEU A 172 0.78 19.50 15.36
C LEU A 172 1.21 20.97 15.40
N PHE A 173 0.38 21.86 14.85
CA PHE A 173 0.73 23.26 14.66
C PHE A 173 0.68 24.06 15.96
N ASP A 174 -0.10 23.59 16.95
CA ASP A 174 -0.12 24.14 18.31
C ASP A 174 1.25 24.03 19.01
N GLU A 175 2.09 23.08 18.61
CA GLU A 175 3.41 22.81 19.22
C GLU A 175 4.57 22.90 18.21
N ILE A 176 4.35 23.40 16.99
CA ILE A 176 5.34 23.36 15.89
C ILE A 176 6.66 24.07 16.23
N GLU A 177 6.61 25.14 17.03
CA GLU A 177 7.80 25.90 17.46
C GLU A 177 8.74 25.09 18.37
N ARG A 178 8.24 24.00 18.96
CA ARG A 178 9.00 23.13 19.86
C ARG A 178 9.56 21.90 19.15
N ILE A 179 9.27 21.72 17.86
CA ILE A 179 9.63 20.54 17.09
C ILE A 179 10.90 20.82 16.29
N ASP A 180 11.93 19.99 16.46
CA ASP A 180 13.19 20.11 15.72
C ASP A 180 13.10 19.46 14.33
N TYR A 181 12.37 18.34 14.22
CA TYR A 181 12.25 17.58 12.97
C TYR A 181 10.83 17.07 12.74
N VAL A 182 10.37 17.15 11.48
CA VAL A 182 9.13 16.52 11.03
C VAL A 182 9.46 15.41 10.04
N VAL A 183 9.04 14.19 10.35
CA VAL A 183 9.22 13.00 9.52
C VAL A 183 7.87 12.58 8.95
N VAL A 184 7.75 12.61 7.63
CA VAL A 184 6.52 12.27 6.90
C VAL A 184 6.63 10.90 6.22
N GLY A 185 5.67 10.02 6.51
CA GLY A 185 5.69 8.62 6.05
C GLY A 185 5.24 8.38 4.61
N SER A 186 4.75 9.40 3.91
CA SER A 186 4.37 9.29 2.49
C SER A 186 4.27 10.66 1.80
N SER A 187 4.33 10.67 0.46
CA SER A 187 4.15 11.88 -0.34
C SER A 187 2.77 12.54 -0.15
N ARG A 188 1.71 11.75 0.12
CA ARG A 188 0.38 12.30 0.41
C ARG A 188 0.35 13.06 1.73
N ILE A 189 1.01 12.52 2.76
CA ILE A 189 1.14 13.17 4.06
C ILE A 189 2.00 14.43 3.92
N ALA A 190 3.09 14.37 3.15
CA ALA A 190 3.93 15.54 2.88
C ALA A 190 3.14 16.67 2.20
N ALA A 191 2.36 16.36 1.17
CA ALA A 191 1.52 17.35 0.49
C ALA A 191 0.47 17.95 1.44
N HIS A 192 -0.18 17.12 2.25
CA HIS A 192 -1.16 17.58 3.25
C HIS A 192 -0.51 18.47 4.32
N PHE A 193 0.66 18.10 4.83
CA PHE A 193 1.42 18.89 5.79
C PHE A 193 1.78 20.28 5.25
N VAL A 194 2.23 20.35 3.99
CA VAL A 194 2.53 21.65 3.35
C VAL A 194 1.29 22.51 3.17
N GLN A 195 0.14 21.91 2.85
CA GLN A 195 -1.13 22.65 2.70
C GLN A 195 -1.62 23.26 4.02
N GLU A 196 -1.38 22.62 5.15
CA GLU A 196 -1.78 23.13 6.47
C GLU A 196 -0.78 24.18 7.03
N LEU A 197 0.40 24.32 6.42
CA LEU A 197 1.38 25.36 6.76
C LEU A 197 1.09 26.73 6.12
N GLU A 198 0.31 26.75 5.03
CA GLU A 198 -0.03 27.96 4.26
C GLU A 198 -1.23 28.71 4.85
#